data_AF-A0A268TDN4-F1
#
_entry.id   AF-A0A268TDN4-F1
#
_cell.length_a   1.000
_cell.length_b   1.000
_cell.length_c   1.000
_cell.angle_alpha   90.00
_cell.angle_beta   90.00
_cell.angle_gamma   90.00
#
_symmetry.space_group_name_H-M   'P 1'
#
loop_
_entity.id
_entity.type
_entity.pdbx_description
1 polymer ?
#
loop_
_entity_poly.entity_id
_entity_poly.type
_entity_poly.pdbx_seq_one_letter_code
_entity_poly.pdbx_strand_id
1 'polypeptide(L)'
;MKKILLTFLLSTSFLIATHQNPNQNPAQTPSKIVHFPAHLDQCIDGYLYRVFLDEHNQIIPSSIHQVMEKSTLHEKMLPKQCK
;
A
#
# COMPACT_ATOMS: atom_id res chain seq x y z
N MET A 1 -32.60 24.21 -16.02
CA MET A 1 -31.75 23.36 -16.87
C MET A 1 -30.36 23.99 -16.94
N LYS A 2 -29.29 23.18 -16.81
CA LYS A 2 -27.94 23.27 -17.42
C LYS A 2 -27.38 24.68 -17.73
N LYS A 3 -26.16 25.08 -17.38
CA LYS A 3 -24.93 24.43 -16.88
C LYS A 3 -24.01 25.56 -16.41
N ILE A 4 -23.44 25.40 -15.22
CA ILE A 4 -22.27 26.15 -14.77
C ILE A 4 -21.06 25.53 -15.48
N LEU A 5 -20.26 26.35 -16.17
CA LEU A 5 -18.96 25.95 -16.70
C LEU A 5 -17.93 26.98 -16.25
N LEU A 6 -17.47 26.81 -15.01
CA LEU A 6 -16.33 27.54 -14.46
C LEU A 6 -15.11 26.62 -14.57
N THR A 7 -14.38 26.72 -15.68
CA THR A 7 -13.14 25.97 -15.90
C THR A 7 -11.96 26.69 -15.26
N PHE A 8 -11.48 26.10 -14.17
CA PHE A 8 -10.24 26.38 -13.48
C PHE A 8 -9.03 26.14 -14.40
N LEU A 9 -8.18 27.15 -14.58
CA LEU A 9 -6.82 27.01 -15.11
C LEU A 9 -5.85 27.06 -13.92
N LEU A 10 -5.56 25.89 -13.33
CA LEU A 10 -4.43 25.71 -12.42
C LEU A 10 -3.16 25.46 -13.26
N SER A 11 -2.33 26.49 -13.44
CA SER A 11 -0.99 26.34 -13.99
C SER A 11 0.03 26.15 -12.86
N THR A 12 0.40 24.89 -12.69
CA THR A 12 1.65 24.32 -12.14
C THR A 12 2.78 25.30 -11.74
N SER A 13 3.06 25.37 -10.45
CA SER A 13 4.38 25.76 -9.93
C SER A 13 5.10 24.51 -9.43
N PHE A 14 6.09 24.05 -10.20
CA PHE A 14 7.02 23.00 -9.79
C PHE A 14 7.95 23.55 -8.69
N LEU A 15 7.83 23.05 -7.47
CA LEU A 15 8.83 23.27 -6.42
C LEU A 15 9.97 22.26 -6.61
N ILE A 16 11.09 22.73 -7.16
CA ILE A 16 12.37 22.02 -7.12
C ILE A 16 12.95 22.25 -5.72
N ALA A 17 12.88 21.24 -4.85
CA ALA A 17 13.60 21.26 -3.58
C ALA A 17 15.10 21.14 -3.85
N THR A 18 15.83 22.24 -3.65
CA THR A 18 17.30 22.26 -3.72
C THR A 18 17.89 21.52 -2.53
N HIS A 19 18.80 20.62 -2.88
CA HIS A 19 19.66 19.83 -2.00
C HIS A 19 20.49 20.67 -1.01
N GLN A 20 20.66 20.09 0.19
CA GLN A 20 21.87 20.08 1.02
C GLN A 20 22.29 21.35 1.78
N ASN A 21 22.08 21.29 3.10
CA ASN A 21 23.08 21.75 4.06
C ASN A 21 23.84 20.51 4.58
N PRO A 22 25.18 20.47 4.54
CA PRO A 22 25.96 19.32 4.95
C PRO A 22 26.10 19.31 6.48
N ASN A 23 26.41 18.15 7.04
CA ASN A 23 26.82 17.97 8.44
C ASN A 23 25.69 17.78 9.47
N GLN A 24 24.79 16.83 9.20
CA GLN A 24 24.14 16.09 10.28
C GLN A 24 24.61 14.64 10.17
N ASN A 25 25.42 14.20 11.13
CA ASN A 25 25.62 12.78 11.41
C ASN A 25 24.24 12.10 11.32
N PRO A 26 24.07 11.00 10.56
CA PRO A 26 22.82 10.28 10.56
C PRO A 26 22.63 9.81 12.01
N ALA A 27 21.78 10.51 12.76
CA ALA A 27 21.26 10.01 14.01
C ALA A 27 20.70 8.64 13.66
N GLN A 28 21.34 7.59 14.17
CA GLN A 28 20.81 6.25 14.13
C GLN A 28 19.53 6.30 14.96
N THR A 29 18.42 6.70 14.32
CA THR A 29 17.10 6.50 14.87
C THR A 29 17.03 5.02 15.16
N PRO A 30 16.78 4.59 16.41
CA PRO A 30 16.65 3.18 16.71
C PRO A 30 15.61 2.65 15.74
N SER A 31 16.03 1.71 14.89
CA SER A 31 15.13 1.00 13.98
C SER A 31 14.16 0.26 14.86
N LYS A 32 13.04 0.93 15.20
CA LYS A 32 11.94 0.32 15.92
C LYS A 32 11.42 -0.73 14.96
N ILE A 33 11.82 -1.98 15.18
CA ILE A 33 11.40 -3.12 14.37
C ILE A 33 9.87 -3.07 14.35
N VAL A 34 9.31 -2.72 13.20
CA VAL A 34 7.87 -2.67 13.00
C VAL A 34 7.43 -4.12 12.85
N HIS A 35 6.91 -4.68 13.93
CA HIS A 35 6.22 -5.97 13.86
C HIS A 35 4.85 -5.73 13.27
N PHE A 36 4.65 -6.24 12.05
CA PHE A 36 3.33 -6.27 11.44
C PHE A 36 2.46 -7.31 12.17
N PRO A 37 1.14 -7.07 12.27
CA PRO A 37 0.22 -8.05 12.80
C PRO A 37 0.33 -9.37 12.04
N ALA A 38 0.05 -10.48 12.75
CA ALA A 38 -0.09 -11.78 12.11
C ALA A 38 -1.17 -11.69 11.02
N HIS A 39 -0.95 -12.36 9.90
CA HIS A 39 -1.89 -12.36 8.78
C HIS A 39 -1.97 -13.73 8.12
N LEU A 40 -3.09 -13.96 7.44
CA LEU A 40 -3.31 -15.11 6.58
C LEU A 40 -3.53 -14.61 5.15
N ASP A 41 -2.91 -15.32 4.22
CA ASP A 41 -3.03 -15.09 2.80
C ASP A 41 -3.81 -16.25 2.18
N GLN A 42 -4.91 -15.93 1.50
CA GLN A 42 -5.75 -16.93 0.84
C GLN A 42 -6.04 -16.55 -0.60
N CYS A 43 -5.98 -17.55 -1.48
CA CYS A 43 -6.26 -17.40 -2.89
C CYS A 43 -7.69 -17.84 -3.16
N ILE A 44 -8.51 -16.97 -3.74
CA ILE A 44 -9.91 -17.27 -4.11
C ILE A 44 -10.12 -16.74 -5.52
N ASP A 45 -10.52 -17.60 -6.46
CA ASP A 45 -10.80 -17.24 -7.86
C ASP A 45 -9.67 -16.48 -8.58
N GLY A 46 -8.42 -16.76 -8.23
CA GLY A 46 -7.23 -16.08 -8.77
C GLY A 46 -6.90 -14.75 -8.09
N TYR A 47 -7.60 -14.37 -7.03
CA TYR A 47 -7.29 -13.19 -6.24
C TYR A 47 -6.59 -13.59 -4.94
N LEU A 48 -5.54 -12.84 -4.58
CA LEU A 48 -4.89 -12.95 -3.29
C LEU A 48 -5.58 -12.02 -2.29
N TYR A 49 -6.23 -12.61 -1.30
CA TYR A 49 -6.78 -11.91 -0.15
C TYR A 49 -5.84 -12.02 1.03
N ARG A 50 -5.74 -10.95 1.80
CA ARG A 50 -5.05 -10.93 3.08
C ARG A 50 -6.01 -10.51 4.18
N VAL A 51 -5.90 -11.20 5.31
CA VAL A 51 -6.63 -10.88 6.54
C VAL A 51 -5.65 -10.78 7.70
N PHE A 52 -5.88 -9.86 8.63
CA PHE A 52 -5.10 -9.76 9.86
C PHE A 52 -5.78 -10.51 10.99
N LEU A 53 -4.95 -11.09 11.86
CA LEU A 53 -5.37 -11.79 13.06
C LEU A 53 -5.23 -10.90 14.29
N ASP A 54 -6.16 -11.03 15.22
CA ASP A 54 -6.04 -10.44 16.56
C ASP A 54 -5.12 -11.26 17.46
N GLU A 55 -4.98 -10.85 18.72
CA GLU A 55 -4.14 -11.52 19.72
C GLU A 55 -4.63 -12.94 20.09
N HIS A 56 -5.86 -13.31 19.73
CA HIS A 56 -6.45 -14.62 19.94
C HIS A 56 -6.42 -15.48 18.67
N ASN A 57 -5.66 -15.08 17.65
CA ASN A 57 -5.62 -15.69 16.32
C ASN A 57 -6.98 -15.70 15.59
N GLN A 58 -7.88 -14.76 15.90
CA GLN A 58 -9.16 -14.59 15.22
C GLN A 58 -9.06 -13.57 14.09
N ILE A 59 -9.80 -13.80 13.01
CA ILE A 59 -9.84 -12.88 11.86
C ILE A 59 -10.50 -11.57 12.30
N ILE A 60 -9.83 -10.45 12.02
CA ILE A 60 -10.42 -9.12 12.16
C ILE A 60 -11.27 -8.84 10.91
N PRO A 61 -12.61 -8.79 10.97
CA PRO A 61 -13.44 -8.77 9.77
C PRO A 61 -13.23 -7.54 8.89
N SER A 62 -12.95 -6.38 9.49
CA SER A 62 -12.67 -5.13 8.77
C SER A 62 -11.33 -5.13 8.04
N SER A 63 -10.50 -6.16 8.26
CA SER A 63 -9.16 -6.26 7.66
C SER A 63 -9.12 -7.05 6.36
N ILE A 64 -10.25 -7.58 5.88
CA ILE A 64 -10.29 -8.39 4.67
C ILE A 64 -10.08 -7.48 3.45
N HIS A 65 -8.97 -7.65 2.74
CA HIS A 65 -8.67 -6.87 1.55
C HIS A 65 -8.09 -7.73 0.44
N GLN A 66 -8.46 -7.40 -0.80
CA GLN A 66 -7.83 -7.94 -2.00
C GLN A 66 -6.49 -7.24 -2.18
N VAL A 67 -5.40 -8.00 -2.12
CA VAL A 67 -4.03 -7.49 -2.27
C VAL A 67 -3.62 -7.50 -3.74
N MET A 68 -4.01 -8.53 -4.48
CA MET A 68 -3.55 -8.72 -5.85
C MET A 68 -4.54 -9.53 -6.68
N GLU A 69 -4.64 -9.21 -7.96
CA GLU A 69 -5.44 -9.91 -8.96
C GLU A 69 -4.55 -10.75 -9.89
N LYS A 70 -5.04 -11.92 -10.29
CA LYS A 70 -4.43 -12.73 -11.36
C LYS A 70 -4.53 -12.01 -12.69
N SER A 71 -3.41 -11.39 -13.05
CA SER A 71 -3.17 -10.76 -14.34
C SER A 71 -1.78 -11.17 -14.83
N THR A 72 -1.54 -11.11 -16.14
CA THR A 72 -0.25 -11.44 -16.75
C THR A 72 0.92 -10.65 -16.16
N LEU A 73 0.66 -9.42 -15.71
CA LEU A 73 1.64 -8.55 -15.05
C LEU A 73 2.02 -9.06 -13.65
N HIS A 74 1.05 -9.54 -12.88
CA HIS A 74 1.23 -9.92 -11.47
C HIS A 74 1.39 -11.44 -11.25
N GLU A 75 1.20 -12.26 -12.28
CA GLU A 75 1.26 -13.73 -12.22
C GLU A 75 2.59 -14.26 -11.70
N LYS A 76 3.70 -13.55 -11.95
CA LYS A 76 5.02 -13.93 -11.41
C LYS A 76 5.14 -13.65 -9.91
N MET A 77 4.45 -12.64 -9.41
CA MET A 77 4.47 -12.18 -8.02
C MET A 77 3.42 -12.87 -7.15
N LEU A 78 2.36 -13.41 -7.74
CA LEU A 78 1.38 -14.21 -7.01
C LEU A 78 2.05 -15.40 -6.33
N PRO A 79 1.70 -15.70 -5.06
CA PRO A 79 2.12 -16.93 -4.41
C PRO A 79 1.80 -18.14 -5.29
N LYS A 80 2.63 -19.18 -5.24
CA LYS A 80 2.43 -20.38 -6.08
C LYS A 80 1.04 -21.00 -5.88
N GLN A 81 0.50 -20.92 -4.66
CA GLN A 81 -0.85 -21.40 -4.36
C GLN A 81 -1.98 -20.58 -5.03
N CYS A 82 -1.67 -19.39 -5.58
CA CYS A 82 -2.61 -18.53 -6.30
C CYS A 82 -2.49 -18.62 -7.84
N LYS A 83 -1.57 -19.44 -8.36
CA LYS A 83 -1.33 -19.56 -9.81
C LYS A 83 -2.24 -20.60 -10.45
#